data_AF-A0A956MG33-F1
#
_entry.id   AF-A0A956MG33-F1
#
_cell.length_a   1.000
_cell.length_b   1.000
_cell.length_c   1.000
_cell.angle_alpha   90.00
_cell.angle_beta   90.00
_cell.angle_gamma   90.00
#
_symmetry.space_group_name_H-M   'P 1'
#
loop_
_entity.id
_entity.type
_entity.pdbx_description
1 polymer ?
#
loop_
_entity_poly.entity_id
_entity_poly.type
_entity_poly.pdbx_seq_one_letter_code
_entity_poly.pdbx_strand_id
1 'polypeptide(L)'
;MELTDIKSILRFTKTNAFGKGLIFLSLFVQQTSAQIANVNIIENSAKLVRFEMTIPDSIIRQSIQKSTQNEFDQSGNFTTPAFLIPSDGDFQFQLTFNGKTFTGQAANAFLRIKEVGRWRGFRLGTLQTTAQALKNFKDGKIQAAISFSNLKKQTVPSENELKTLKHVINGQHAAYFRKEPTSTIQTTTLEHDEKIKIELRENGFYRITVAEILATGFDLDINLPAKLHLHNKGNEVPIYIKHVQSTSLSPLDEIWFYGQRLPGDSSWFNEETETNVYFLSQNTTDGLRYSLHNTIGTIDNPSASGFIQKIHFELDKEYNHGDTDLELYITDRVPGEGWYWRRFGPGNFIQNFELPELIETGDNCTLRVYFRGKTANSIKPNHHLVLKINGYEFADTLFSDNADIVLERDIPGTWFRNGSNTLGIELPGDTDVPNERIDLQWIEVEYPRAFNTALNRLQFEQPANSVDDSLQYQITGFEQDEIHIFNLTTQEKLTGYRIEQNGIAFRAAFRDTRADTAVYFAVTPYGFLSPDTLFRIKSNDLQSTQNTADLII
;
A
#
# COMPACT_ATOMS: atom_id res chain seq x y z
N MET A 1 47.16 -4.75 -6.99
CA MET A 1 46.64 -3.90 -5.91
C MET A 1 45.50 -4.70 -5.29
N GLU A 2 45.67 -5.15 -4.06
CA GLU A 2 44.96 -6.29 -3.45
C GLU A 2 43.48 -6.01 -3.09
N LEU A 3 42.70 -7.10 -3.00
CA LEU A 3 41.26 -7.20 -2.71
C LEU A 3 40.87 -6.89 -1.25
N THR A 4 41.80 -6.39 -0.44
CA THR A 4 41.66 -6.30 1.03
C THR A 4 41.20 -4.94 1.54
N ASP A 5 41.25 -3.87 0.74
CA ASP A 5 40.95 -2.50 1.19
C ASP A 5 39.48 -2.04 1.01
N ILE A 6 38.59 -2.88 0.46
CA ILE A 6 37.18 -2.51 0.24
C ILE A 6 36.30 -2.72 1.49
N LYS A 7 36.79 -3.44 2.51
CA LYS A 7 36.00 -3.77 3.71
C LYS A 7 35.92 -2.65 4.78
N SER A 8 36.61 -1.52 4.61
CA SER A 8 36.69 -0.48 5.65
C SER A 8 35.79 0.75 5.46
N ILE A 9 34.97 0.83 4.40
CA ILE A 9 34.19 2.06 4.09
C ILE A 9 32.68 1.98 4.42
N LEU A 10 32.11 0.83 4.76
CA LEU A 10 30.65 0.72 5.01
C LEU A 10 30.33 0.56 6.50
N ARG A 11 30.50 1.65 7.25
CA ARG A 11 29.80 1.89 8.52
C ARG A 11 28.98 3.19 8.40
N PHE A 12 27.66 3.03 8.55
CA PHE A 12 26.63 4.02 8.91
C PHE A 12 25.98 4.99 7.89
N THR A 13 24.66 5.10 8.10
CA THR A 13 23.66 6.15 7.84
C THR A 13 23.03 6.35 6.45
N LYS A 14 21.69 6.26 6.43
CA LYS A 14 20.75 6.59 5.34
C LYS A 14 20.70 8.11 5.10
N THR A 15 21.76 8.71 4.56
CA THR A 15 21.70 10.11 4.09
C THR A 15 22.74 10.31 2.98
N ASN A 16 22.40 9.86 1.77
CA ASN A 16 22.89 10.42 0.50
C ASN A 16 22.42 9.54 -0.67
N ALA A 17 21.25 9.86 -1.23
CA ALA A 17 20.73 9.22 -2.43
C ALA A 17 21.51 9.61 -3.71
N PHE A 18 22.26 10.71 -3.70
CA PHE A 18 22.97 11.22 -4.88
C PHE A 18 24.21 10.40 -5.28
N GLY A 19 24.95 9.86 -4.30
CA GLY A 19 26.12 9.00 -4.58
C GLY A 19 25.76 7.56 -4.91
N LYS A 20 24.63 7.06 -4.37
CA LYS A 20 24.22 5.66 -4.46
C LYS A 20 23.74 5.25 -5.86
N GLY A 21 23.08 6.14 -6.60
CA GLY A 21 22.63 5.86 -7.98
C GLY A 21 23.77 5.69 -8.99
N LEU A 22 24.88 6.43 -8.83
CA LEU A 22 26.06 6.27 -9.70
C LEU A 22 26.75 4.91 -9.47
N ILE A 23 26.84 4.50 -8.21
CA ILE A 23 27.44 3.24 -7.80
C ILE A 23 26.59 2.08 -8.30
N PHE A 24 25.26 2.13 -8.14
CA PHE A 24 24.34 1.08 -8.58
C PHE A 24 24.29 0.89 -10.10
N LEU A 25 24.25 1.94 -10.93
CA LEU A 25 24.29 1.73 -12.38
C LEU A 25 25.66 1.22 -12.83
N SER A 26 26.75 1.69 -12.22
CA SER A 26 28.08 1.14 -12.50
C SER A 26 28.22 -0.33 -12.06
N LEU A 27 27.62 -0.70 -10.93
CA LEU A 27 27.60 -2.07 -10.41
C LEU A 27 26.63 -2.96 -11.18
N PHE A 28 25.51 -2.47 -11.70
CA PHE A 28 24.58 -3.23 -12.53
C PHE A 28 25.18 -3.49 -13.93
N VAL A 29 25.89 -2.49 -14.47
CA VAL A 29 26.71 -2.62 -15.68
C VAL A 29 27.92 -3.54 -15.43
N GLN A 30 28.49 -3.58 -14.23
CA GLN A 30 29.63 -4.44 -13.88
C GLN A 30 29.23 -5.87 -13.43
N GLN A 31 28.10 -6.07 -12.75
CA GLN A 31 27.62 -7.37 -12.24
C GLN A 31 26.99 -8.24 -13.33
N THR A 32 26.58 -7.64 -14.45
CA THR A 32 26.19 -8.39 -15.64
C THR A 32 27.38 -9.15 -16.29
N SER A 33 28.61 -8.97 -15.78
CA SER A 33 29.86 -9.56 -16.29
C SER A 33 29.96 -11.09 -16.32
N ALA A 34 29.05 -11.84 -15.71
CA ALA A 34 29.11 -13.32 -15.79
C ALA A 34 28.66 -13.89 -17.14
N GLN A 35 27.90 -13.15 -17.96
CA GLN A 35 27.40 -13.61 -19.28
C GLN A 35 27.32 -12.52 -20.37
N ILE A 36 28.15 -11.47 -20.29
CA ILE A 36 28.27 -10.46 -21.36
C ILE A 36 29.22 -10.99 -22.46
N ALA A 37 28.85 -10.80 -23.72
CA ALA A 37 29.69 -11.11 -24.87
C ALA A 37 30.63 -9.94 -25.05
N ASN A 38 31.79 -10.24 -25.60
CA ASN A 38 32.62 -9.21 -26.20
C ASN A 38 31.83 -8.60 -27.37
N VAL A 39 31.17 -7.48 -27.11
CA VAL A 39 30.44 -6.69 -28.10
C VAL A 39 31.42 -5.70 -28.72
N ASN A 40 31.77 -5.94 -29.97
CA ASN A 40 32.51 -5.02 -30.80
C ASN A 40 31.53 -4.13 -31.58
N ILE A 41 31.44 -2.86 -31.18
CA ILE A 41 30.55 -1.89 -31.84
C ILE A 41 31.15 -1.52 -33.20
N ILE A 42 30.42 -1.81 -34.27
CA ILE A 42 30.80 -1.52 -35.66
C ILE A 42 30.31 -0.13 -36.07
N GLU A 43 29.09 0.24 -35.65
CA GLU A 43 28.47 1.52 -35.98
C GLU A 43 27.62 1.99 -34.81
N ASN A 44 27.67 3.29 -34.49
CA ASN A 44 26.93 3.86 -33.37
C ASN A 44 26.49 5.30 -33.64
N SER A 45 25.29 5.43 -34.17
CA SER A 45 24.59 6.70 -34.36
C SER A 45 23.27 6.69 -33.59
N ALA A 46 22.64 7.86 -33.44
CA ALA A 46 21.30 7.95 -32.85
C ALA A 46 20.29 7.01 -33.55
N LYS A 47 20.41 6.81 -34.87
CA LYS A 47 19.48 6.01 -35.67
C LYS A 47 19.90 4.56 -35.89
N LEU A 48 21.13 4.18 -35.57
CA LEU A 48 21.65 2.85 -35.88
C LEU A 48 22.77 2.45 -34.92
N VAL A 49 22.59 1.31 -34.27
CA VAL A 49 23.62 0.64 -33.49
C VAL A 49 23.89 -0.71 -34.16
N ARG A 50 25.09 -0.87 -34.73
CA ARG A 50 25.57 -2.11 -35.34
C ARG A 50 26.73 -2.65 -34.52
N PHE A 51 26.72 -3.94 -34.25
CA PHE A 51 27.77 -4.59 -33.48
C PHE A 51 27.95 -6.05 -33.88
N GLU A 52 29.16 -6.55 -33.67
CA GLU A 52 29.47 -7.97 -33.66
C GLU A 52 29.63 -8.42 -32.21
N MET A 53 29.10 -9.58 -31.87
CA MET A 53 29.29 -10.19 -30.57
C MET A 53 29.72 -11.65 -30.75
N THR A 54 30.63 -12.10 -29.89
CA THR A 54 31.06 -13.50 -29.87
C THR A 54 30.52 -14.17 -28.62
N ILE A 55 29.73 -15.23 -28.80
CA ILE A 55 29.23 -16.06 -27.70
C ILE A 55 30.22 -17.21 -27.49
N PRO A 56 30.72 -17.42 -26.25
CA PRO A 56 31.58 -18.55 -25.93
C PRO A 56 30.94 -19.90 -26.25
N ASP A 57 31.70 -20.82 -26.85
CA ASP A 57 31.24 -22.18 -27.19
C ASP A 57 30.71 -22.97 -26.00
N SER A 58 31.22 -22.71 -24.79
CA SER A 58 30.73 -23.33 -23.55
C SER A 58 29.27 -22.99 -23.25
N ILE A 59 28.87 -21.74 -23.49
CA ILE A 59 27.50 -21.24 -23.27
C ILE A 59 26.56 -21.81 -24.33
N ILE A 60 27.02 -21.90 -25.58
CA ILE A 60 26.27 -22.51 -26.68
C ILE A 60 25.97 -23.98 -26.33
N ARG A 61 26.98 -24.74 -25.88
CA ARG A 61 26.82 -26.15 -25.50
C ARG A 61 25.88 -26.35 -24.32
N GLN A 62 26.01 -25.57 -23.24
CA GLN A 62 25.13 -25.63 -22.07
C GLN A 62 23.66 -25.32 -22.43
N SER A 63 23.44 -24.31 -23.27
CA SER A 63 22.09 -23.90 -23.71
C SER A 63 21.43 -24.98 -24.57
N ILE A 64 22.20 -25.65 -25.44
CA ILE A 64 21.72 -26.77 -26.25
C ILE A 64 21.33 -27.98 -25.37
N GLN A 65 22.13 -28.30 -24.35
CA GLN A 65 21.92 -29.43 -23.45
C GLN A 65 20.66 -29.27 -22.56
N LYS A 66 20.38 -28.05 -22.06
CA LYS A 66 19.15 -27.75 -21.29
C LYS A 66 17.88 -27.88 -22.13
N SER A 67 17.91 -27.40 -23.38
CA SER A 67 16.74 -27.44 -24.27
C SER A 67 16.30 -28.83 -24.72
N THR A 68 17.10 -29.88 -24.47
CA THR A 68 16.75 -31.29 -24.74
C THR A 68 16.07 -31.99 -23.55
N GLN A 69 16.02 -31.38 -22.37
CA GLN A 69 15.41 -31.95 -21.16
C GLN A 69 13.98 -31.46 -20.86
N ASN A 70 13.31 -30.77 -21.79
CA ASN A 70 11.93 -30.26 -21.63
C ASN A 70 11.70 -29.33 -20.42
N GLU A 71 12.75 -28.80 -19.81
CA GLU A 71 12.64 -27.64 -18.93
C GLU A 71 12.25 -26.45 -19.81
N PHE A 72 11.02 -25.95 -19.65
CA PHE A 72 10.57 -24.67 -20.20
C PHE A 72 11.24 -23.50 -19.46
N ASP A 73 12.56 -23.52 -19.41
CA ASP A 73 13.33 -22.43 -18.90
C ASP A 73 13.58 -21.43 -20.05
N GLN A 74 12.86 -20.31 -20.03
CA GLN A 74 13.14 -19.18 -20.94
C GLN A 74 14.51 -18.52 -20.66
N SER A 75 15.32 -19.01 -19.71
CA SER A 75 16.56 -18.38 -19.25
C SER A 75 17.87 -18.92 -19.84
N GLY A 76 17.90 -19.15 -21.16
CA GLY A 76 19.16 -19.20 -21.93
C GLY A 76 19.67 -17.80 -22.25
N ASN A 77 19.95 -16.97 -21.23
CA ASN A 77 19.98 -15.51 -21.42
C ASN A 77 21.38 -14.94 -21.63
N PHE A 78 21.85 -15.07 -22.87
CA PHE A 78 22.89 -14.17 -23.31
C PHE A 78 22.29 -12.75 -23.48
N THR A 79 22.85 -11.74 -22.79
CA THR A 79 22.41 -10.34 -22.85
C THR A 79 23.53 -9.40 -23.27
N THR A 80 23.22 -8.43 -24.13
CA THR A 80 24.16 -7.33 -24.44
C THR A 80 24.25 -6.35 -23.27
N PRO A 81 25.33 -5.55 -23.18
CA PRO A 81 25.30 -4.34 -22.38
C PRO A 81 24.07 -3.49 -22.71
N ALA A 82 23.60 -2.71 -21.73
CA ALA A 82 22.41 -1.90 -21.90
C ALA A 82 22.58 -0.86 -23.02
N PHE A 83 21.49 -0.59 -23.72
CA PHE A 83 21.36 0.52 -24.66
C PHE A 83 20.06 1.29 -24.40
N LEU A 84 20.05 2.56 -24.77
CA LEU A 84 18.87 3.41 -24.74
C LEU A 84 17.87 2.94 -25.80
N ILE A 85 16.64 2.72 -25.35
CA ILE A 85 15.50 2.42 -26.22
C ILE A 85 14.53 3.60 -26.24
N PRO A 86 13.78 3.82 -27.33
CA PRO A 86 12.86 4.95 -27.39
C PRO A 86 11.68 4.79 -26.39
N SER A 87 11.05 5.91 -26.02
CA SER A 87 9.84 5.93 -25.19
C SER A 87 8.59 5.47 -25.97
N ASP A 88 7.59 4.90 -25.28
CA ASP A 88 6.42 4.25 -25.89
C ASP A 88 5.68 5.16 -26.90
N GLY A 89 5.26 4.57 -28.04
CA GLY A 89 4.20 5.14 -28.89
C GLY A 89 4.52 5.55 -30.32
N ASP A 90 5.78 5.61 -30.80
CA ASP A 90 6.02 6.12 -32.18
C ASP A 90 7.34 5.69 -32.85
N PHE A 91 7.93 4.58 -32.43
CA PHE A 91 9.20 4.09 -32.99
C PHE A 91 9.04 2.71 -33.61
N GLN A 92 9.61 2.53 -34.81
CA GLN A 92 9.89 1.21 -35.38
C GLN A 92 11.38 0.95 -35.22
N PHE A 93 11.72 -0.24 -34.70
CA PHE A 93 13.08 -0.74 -34.79
C PHE A 93 13.17 -1.93 -35.73
N GLN A 94 14.26 -1.96 -36.49
CA GLN A 94 14.60 -3.08 -37.34
C GLN A 94 15.82 -3.76 -36.74
N LEU A 95 15.68 -5.07 -36.52
CA LEU A 95 16.75 -5.91 -36.03
C LEU A 95 17.26 -6.77 -37.18
N THR A 96 18.49 -6.53 -37.62
CA THR A 96 19.17 -7.45 -38.54
C THR A 96 20.13 -8.32 -37.76
N PHE A 97 20.03 -9.63 -37.91
CA PHE A 97 20.85 -10.62 -37.23
C PHE A 97 21.41 -11.62 -38.25
N ASN A 98 22.74 -11.68 -38.41
CA ASN A 98 23.43 -12.55 -39.38
C ASN A 98 22.78 -12.57 -40.78
N GLY A 99 22.41 -11.38 -41.28
CA GLY A 99 21.80 -11.19 -42.61
C GLY A 99 20.28 -11.41 -42.68
N LYS A 100 19.62 -11.85 -41.59
CA LYS A 100 18.15 -11.92 -41.51
C LYS A 100 17.58 -10.70 -40.81
N THR A 101 16.50 -10.14 -41.35
CA THR A 101 15.86 -8.94 -40.83
C THR A 101 14.53 -9.28 -40.16
N PHE A 102 14.30 -8.69 -38.99
CA PHE A 102 13.06 -8.78 -38.23
C PHE A 102 12.52 -7.36 -37.96
N THR A 103 11.21 -7.18 -38.11
CA THR A 103 10.52 -5.88 -38.00
C THR A 103 9.34 -5.97 -37.02
N GLY A 104 9.18 -4.97 -36.14
CA GLY A 104 8.04 -4.84 -35.21
C GLY A 104 8.42 -4.97 -33.73
N GLN A 105 7.56 -4.48 -32.82
CA GLN A 105 7.75 -4.59 -31.36
C GLN A 105 7.74 -6.05 -30.86
N ALA A 106 7.11 -6.96 -31.61
CA ALA A 106 7.17 -8.39 -31.40
C ALA A 106 8.39 -8.97 -32.14
N ALA A 107 9.51 -9.01 -31.44
CA ALA A 107 10.65 -9.76 -31.91
C ALA A 107 10.30 -11.27 -31.83
N ASN A 108 10.49 -11.99 -32.93
CA ASN A 108 10.20 -13.43 -33.06
C ASN A 108 10.71 -14.25 -31.85
N ALA A 109 10.20 -15.47 -31.63
CA ALA A 109 10.51 -16.40 -30.53
C ALA A 109 12.01 -16.75 -30.29
N PHE A 110 12.94 -16.10 -31.00
CA PHE A 110 14.36 -16.38 -31.08
C PHE A 110 15.25 -15.22 -30.57
N LEU A 111 14.80 -13.97 -30.64
CA LEU A 111 15.58 -12.80 -30.24
C LEU A 111 14.64 -11.67 -29.84
N ARG A 112 14.89 -10.93 -28.75
CA ARG A 112 14.05 -9.80 -28.32
C ARG A 112 14.84 -8.68 -27.65
N ILE A 113 14.32 -7.46 -27.72
CA ILE A 113 14.74 -6.37 -26.85
C ILE A 113 13.90 -6.46 -25.58
N LYS A 114 14.55 -6.63 -24.43
CA LYS A 114 13.92 -6.61 -23.11
C LYS A 114 14.22 -5.27 -22.45
N GLU A 115 13.18 -4.55 -22.02
CA GLU A 115 13.36 -3.38 -21.15
C GLU A 115 13.87 -3.87 -19.78
N VAL A 116 14.94 -3.24 -19.30
CA VAL A 116 15.61 -3.60 -18.04
C VAL A 116 15.50 -2.51 -16.97
N GLY A 117 14.96 -1.35 -17.32
CA GLY A 117 14.68 -0.29 -16.36
C GLY A 117 14.52 1.09 -16.99
N ARG A 118 14.15 2.06 -16.14
CA ARG A 118 14.01 3.47 -16.49
C ARG A 118 14.88 4.31 -15.57
N TRP A 119 15.51 5.35 -16.10
CA TRP A 119 16.39 6.23 -15.34
C TRP A 119 16.30 7.66 -15.86
N ARG A 120 15.85 8.61 -15.02
CA ARG A 120 15.83 10.07 -15.30
C ARG A 120 15.23 10.47 -16.67
N GLY A 121 14.18 9.78 -17.11
CA GLY A 121 13.52 10.00 -18.40
C GLY A 121 14.08 9.18 -19.56
N PHE A 122 15.05 8.30 -19.30
CA PHE A 122 15.60 7.33 -20.27
C PHE A 122 15.05 5.93 -20.00
N ARG A 123 14.80 5.17 -21.08
CA ARG A 123 14.53 3.74 -20.99
C ARG A 123 15.76 2.94 -21.40
N LEU A 124 16.06 1.90 -20.65
CA LEU A 124 17.19 1.01 -20.88
C LEU A 124 16.67 -0.35 -21.35
N GLY A 125 17.27 -0.87 -22.42
CA GLY A 125 16.99 -2.18 -22.96
C GLY A 125 18.26 -3.01 -23.14
N THR A 126 18.10 -4.33 -23.20
CA THR A 126 19.12 -5.28 -23.62
C THR A 126 18.60 -6.18 -24.72
N LEU A 127 19.49 -6.68 -25.57
CA LEU A 127 19.18 -7.69 -26.56
C LEU A 127 19.33 -9.07 -25.92
N GLN A 128 18.26 -9.84 -25.92
CA GLN A 128 18.18 -11.19 -25.36
C GLN A 128 17.96 -12.20 -26.48
N THR A 129 18.68 -13.33 -26.44
CA THR A 129 18.49 -14.45 -27.37
C THR A 129 17.81 -15.62 -26.66
N THR A 130 17.13 -16.50 -27.42
CA THR A 130 16.59 -17.76 -26.86
C THR A 130 17.50 -18.94 -27.19
N ALA A 131 17.45 -19.99 -26.37
CA ALA A 131 18.24 -21.22 -26.59
C ALA A 131 17.96 -21.88 -27.96
N GLN A 132 16.73 -21.75 -28.46
CA GLN A 132 16.33 -22.28 -29.77
C GLN A 132 16.98 -21.51 -30.93
N ALA A 133 17.27 -20.22 -30.73
CA ALA A 133 18.00 -19.42 -31.70
C ALA A 133 19.44 -19.92 -31.80
N LEU A 134 20.10 -20.12 -30.66
CA LEU A 134 21.49 -20.56 -30.55
C LEU A 134 21.79 -21.88 -31.29
N LYS A 135 20.82 -22.80 -31.37
CA LYS A 135 20.94 -24.08 -32.11
C LYS A 135 21.19 -23.93 -33.62
N ASN A 136 20.73 -22.83 -34.22
CA ASN A 136 20.77 -22.62 -35.67
C ASN A 136 22.02 -21.84 -36.13
N PHE A 137 22.91 -21.47 -35.19
CA PHE A 137 24.09 -20.65 -35.50
C PHE A 137 25.36 -21.49 -35.41
N LYS A 138 26.01 -21.69 -36.56
CA LYS A 138 27.37 -22.23 -36.62
C LYS A 138 28.33 -21.05 -36.44
N ASP A 139 29.36 -21.23 -35.62
CA ASP A 139 30.55 -20.35 -35.50
C ASP A 139 30.54 -19.23 -34.42
N GLY A 140 29.53 -19.16 -33.53
CA GLY A 140 29.59 -18.35 -32.30
C GLY A 140 29.66 -16.83 -32.47
N LYS A 141 29.78 -16.32 -33.70
CA LYS A 141 29.78 -14.90 -34.05
C LYS A 141 28.41 -14.44 -34.54
N ILE A 142 28.00 -13.30 -34.01
CA ILE A 142 26.69 -12.72 -34.25
C ILE A 142 26.87 -11.26 -34.63
N GLN A 143 26.35 -10.89 -35.80
CA GLN A 143 26.23 -9.51 -36.23
C GLN A 143 24.80 -9.05 -36.03
N ALA A 144 24.63 -8.02 -35.20
CA ALA A 144 23.36 -7.40 -34.91
C ALA A 144 23.35 -5.94 -35.36
N ALA A 145 22.24 -5.48 -35.90
CA ALA A 145 21.98 -4.07 -36.19
C ALA A 145 20.61 -3.70 -35.67
N ILE A 146 20.54 -2.63 -34.89
CA ILE A 146 19.30 -2.05 -34.36
C ILE A 146 19.15 -0.66 -34.96
N SER A 147 18.20 -0.53 -35.88
CA SER A 147 17.85 0.76 -36.48
C SER A 147 16.70 1.39 -35.69
N PHE A 148 16.75 2.70 -35.44
CA PHE A 148 15.69 3.46 -34.78
C PHE A 148 15.10 4.48 -35.76
N SER A 149 13.78 4.54 -35.84
CA SER A 149 13.04 5.52 -36.65
C SER A 149 12.33 6.55 -35.78
N ASN A 150 11.95 7.69 -36.36
CA ASN A 150 11.16 8.76 -35.72
C ASN A 150 11.78 9.42 -34.48
N LEU A 151 13.09 9.31 -34.28
CA LEU A 151 13.78 9.99 -33.18
C LEU A 151 13.80 11.51 -33.36
N LYS A 152 13.28 12.23 -32.38
CA LYS A 152 13.39 13.68 -32.27
C LYS A 152 14.38 14.02 -31.17
N LYS A 153 15.32 14.93 -31.46
CA LYS A 153 16.24 15.44 -30.45
C LYS A 153 15.45 16.24 -29.41
N GLN A 154 15.61 15.90 -28.15
CA GLN A 154 15.04 16.59 -26.99
C GLN A 154 16.15 17.29 -26.20
N THR A 155 15.96 17.44 -24.88
CA THR A 155 16.88 18.05 -23.94
C THR A 155 18.23 17.33 -23.91
N VAL A 156 19.32 18.10 -23.94
CA VAL A 156 20.68 17.57 -23.79
C VAL A 156 20.88 17.10 -22.35
N PRO A 157 21.37 15.87 -22.10
CA PRO A 157 21.67 15.40 -20.76
C PRO A 157 22.77 16.25 -20.09
N SER A 158 22.73 16.37 -18.77
CA SER A 158 23.79 17.06 -18.02
C SER A 158 25.11 16.29 -18.06
N GLU A 159 26.23 16.94 -17.71
CA GLU A 159 27.55 16.30 -17.67
C GLU A 159 27.59 15.07 -16.73
N ASN A 160 26.88 15.13 -15.60
CA ASN A 160 26.76 14.00 -14.68
C ASN A 160 25.93 12.86 -15.28
N GLU A 161 24.92 13.20 -16.07
CA GLU A 161 24.13 12.21 -16.78
C GLU A 161 24.97 11.52 -17.87
N LEU A 162 25.77 12.27 -18.62
CA LEU A 162 26.69 11.74 -19.62
C LEU A 162 27.78 10.83 -19.00
N LYS A 163 28.32 11.19 -17.82
CA LYS A 163 29.26 10.34 -17.06
C LYS A 163 28.66 8.99 -16.68
N THR A 164 27.35 8.96 -16.44
CA THR A 164 26.61 7.74 -16.09
C THR A 164 26.31 6.92 -17.34
N LEU A 165 25.86 7.59 -18.40
CA LEU A 165 25.49 7.00 -19.69
C LEU A 165 26.69 6.52 -20.52
N LYS A 166 27.93 6.86 -20.16
CA LYS A 166 29.14 6.39 -20.88
C LYS A 166 29.29 4.86 -20.96
N HIS A 167 28.60 4.12 -20.09
CA HIS A 167 28.60 2.66 -20.09
C HIS A 167 27.41 2.03 -20.82
N VAL A 168 26.51 2.87 -21.35
CA VAL A 168 25.35 2.47 -22.15
C VAL A 168 25.76 2.61 -23.62
N ILE A 169 25.51 1.58 -24.44
CA ILE A 169 26.10 1.46 -25.79
C ILE A 169 25.91 2.73 -26.63
N ASN A 170 24.70 3.29 -26.69
CA ASN A 170 24.37 4.53 -27.42
C ASN A 170 24.13 5.72 -26.48
N GLY A 171 24.72 5.70 -25.27
CA GLY A 171 24.51 6.72 -24.23
C GLY A 171 24.94 8.13 -24.64
N GLN A 172 25.91 8.26 -25.55
CA GLN A 172 26.32 9.55 -26.14
C GLN A 172 25.21 10.20 -27.00
N HIS A 173 24.22 9.42 -27.44
CA HIS A 173 23.09 9.90 -28.23
C HIS A 173 21.85 10.18 -27.37
N ALA A 174 21.97 10.19 -26.05
CA ALA A 174 20.85 10.25 -25.11
C ALA A 174 19.85 11.40 -25.34
N ALA A 175 20.29 12.54 -25.89
CA ALA A 175 19.39 13.63 -26.25
C ALA A 175 18.24 13.19 -27.19
N TYR A 176 18.39 12.10 -27.95
CA TYR A 176 17.37 11.55 -28.84
C TYR A 176 16.42 10.53 -28.19
N PHE A 177 16.71 10.10 -26.96
CA PHE A 177 16.03 9.00 -26.27
C PHE A 177 15.36 9.40 -24.95
N ARG A 178 15.54 10.66 -24.51
CA ARG A 178 14.85 11.19 -23.33
C ARG A 178 13.35 11.31 -23.60
N LYS A 179 12.53 11.17 -22.56
CA LYS A 179 11.17 11.72 -22.49
C LYS A 179 11.06 12.47 -21.17
N GLU A 180 10.84 13.78 -21.24
CA GLU A 180 10.54 14.54 -20.03
C GLU A 180 9.22 14.02 -19.43
N PRO A 181 9.13 13.83 -18.10
CA PRO A 181 7.87 13.51 -17.48
C PRO A 181 6.89 14.63 -17.78
N THR A 182 5.82 14.34 -18.52
CA THR A 182 4.62 15.18 -18.59
C THR A 182 3.86 15.04 -17.28
N SER A 183 4.48 15.47 -16.19
CA SER A 183 3.75 15.76 -14.96
C SER A 183 3.25 17.19 -15.11
N THR A 184 2.11 17.36 -15.78
CA THR A 184 1.19 18.44 -15.41
C THR A 184 0.65 18.05 -14.03
N ILE A 185 1.45 18.28 -13.00
CA ILE A 185 0.86 18.49 -11.68
C ILE A 185 0.03 19.74 -11.89
N GLN A 186 -1.30 19.61 -11.89
CA GLN A 186 -2.13 20.74 -11.55
C GLN A 186 -1.71 21.10 -10.13
N THR A 187 -0.72 21.99 -10.02
CA THR A 187 -0.56 22.78 -8.82
C THR A 187 -1.82 23.62 -8.77
N THR A 188 -2.87 23.08 -8.16
CA THR A 188 -3.77 23.94 -7.41
C THR A 188 -2.84 24.70 -6.48
N THR A 189 -2.58 25.95 -6.85
CA THR A 189 -1.98 26.92 -5.95
C THR A 189 -2.82 26.85 -4.68
N LEU A 190 -2.26 26.24 -3.64
CA LEU A 190 -2.83 26.28 -2.31
C LEU A 190 -2.73 27.75 -1.89
N GLU A 191 -3.76 28.54 -2.20
CA GLU A 191 -3.75 30.01 -2.10
C GLU A 191 -3.61 30.56 -0.66
N HIS A 192 -3.43 29.69 0.34
CA HIS A 192 -3.21 30.10 1.71
C HIS A 192 -1.91 29.51 2.24
N ASP A 193 -0.95 30.41 2.46
CA ASP A 193 0.41 30.12 2.92
C ASP A 193 0.49 29.61 4.36
N GLU A 194 -0.65 29.39 5.02
CA GLU A 194 -0.71 28.97 6.41
C GLU A 194 -1.83 27.97 6.66
N LYS A 195 -1.50 26.87 7.33
CA LYS A 195 -2.42 25.78 7.67
C LYS A 195 -2.06 25.18 9.02
N ILE A 196 -2.99 24.42 9.60
CA ILE A 196 -2.69 23.50 10.69
C ILE A 196 -2.61 22.09 10.11
N LYS A 197 -1.47 21.42 10.31
CA LYS A 197 -1.31 19.99 10.12
C LYS A 197 -1.84 19.26 11.35
N ILE A 198 -2.72 18.30 11.10
CA ILE A 198 -3.39 17.48 12.08
C ILE A 198 -2.99 16.04 11.77
N GLU A 199 -2.34 15.37 12.71
CA GLU A 199 -1.92 13.98 12.58
C GLU A 199 -2.81 13.08 13.43
N LEU A 200 -3.20 11.93 12.86
CA LEU A 200 -4.04 10.95 13.54
C LEU A 200 -3.79 9.53 13.00
N ARG A 201 -4.15 8.50 13.77
CA ARG A 201 -3.90 7.09 13.42
C ARG A 201 -5.15 6.20 13.45
N GLU A 202 -6.25 6.68 14.02
CA GLU A 202 -7.45 5.86 14.23
C GLU A 202 -8.65 6.37 13.44
N ASN A 203 -9.57 5.46 13.14
CA ASN A 203 -10.89 5.82 12.63
C ASN A 203 -11.74 6.36 13.79
N GLY A 204 -12.39 7.51 13.61
CA GLY A 204 -13.33 8.03 14.59
C GLY A 204 -13.66 9.49 14.40
N PHE A 205 -14.59 10.01 15.21
CA PHE A 205 -14.83 11.45 15.27
C PHE A 205 -13.78 12.11 16.15
N TYR A 206 -13.09 13.09 15.58
CA TYR A 206 -12.09 13.90 16.25
C TYR A 206 -12.67 15.24 16.66
N ARG A 207 -12.20 15.75 17.79
CA ARG A 207 -12.58 17.06 18.34
C ARG A 207 -11.35 17.94 18.49
N ILE A 208 -11.42 19.15 17.96
CA ILE A 208 -10.43 20.21 18.17
C ILE A 208 -11.14 21.47 18.64
N THR A 209 -10.74 22.02 19.77
CA THR A 209 -11.24 23.31 20.26
C THR A 209 -10.58 24.47 19.53
N VAL A 210 -11.29 25.60 19.43
CA VAL A 210 -10.71 26.84 18.89
C VAL A 210 -9.54 27.32 19.76
N ALA A 211 -9.58 27.09 21.08
CA ALA A 211 -8.44 27.35 21.97
C ALA A 211 -7.17 26.58 21.56
N GLU A 212 -7.30 25.29 21.21
CA GLU A 212 -6.17 24.48 20.72
C GLU A 212 -5.63 25.00 19.39
N ILE A 213 -6.51 25.42 18.48
CA ILE A 213 -6.13 26.05 17.20
C ILE A 213 -5.32 27.32 17.44
N LEU A 214 -5.82 28.22 18.29
CA LEU A 214 -5.12 29.48 18.62
C LEU A 214 -3.79 29.23 19.32
N ALA A 215 -3.68 28.18 20.14
CA ALA A 215 -2.44 27.81 20.82
C ALA A 215 -1.32 27.37 19.87
N THR A 216 -1.65 26.91 18.65
CA THR A 216 -0.64 26.65 17.59
C THR A 216 -0.03 27.95 17.03
N GLY A 217 -0.63 29.10 17.34
CA GLY A 217 -0.31 30.40 16.76
C GLY A 217 -0.89 30.62 15.37
N PHE A 218 -1.77 29.75 14.89
CA PHE A 218 -2.49 29.90 13.62
C PHE A 218 -3.30 31.22 13.61
N ASP A 219 -3.15 32.01 12.54
CA ASP A 219 -3.82 33.30 12.38
C ASP A 219 -5.28 33.11 11.96
N LEU A 220 -6.11 32.69 12.91
CA LEU A 220 -7.54 32.44 12.73
C LEU A 220 -8.33 33.76 12.81
N ASP A 221 -9.00 34.15 11.72
CA ASP A 221 -10.07 35.14 11.80
C ASP A 221 -11.33 34.49 12.39
N ILE A 222 -11.51 34.70 13.69
CA ILE A 222 -12.65 34.16 14.43
C ILE A 222 -14.00 34.62 13.88
N ASN A 223 -14.08 35.70 13.09
CA ASN A 223 -15.34 36.19 12.52
C ASN A 223 -15.75 35.49 11.23
N LEU A 224 -14.92 34.56 10.73
CA LEU A 224 -15.15 33.85 9.48
C LEU A 224 -15.19 32.32 9.67
N PRO A 225 -16.06 31.78 10.55
CA PRO A 225 -16.17 30.33 10.77
C PRO A 225 -16.58 29.54 9.53
N ALA A 226 -17.37 30.14 8.64
CA ALA A 226 -17.78 29.53 7.37
C ALA A 226 -16.59 29.27 6.42
N LYS A 227 -15.49 30.01 6.61
CA LYS A 227 -14.30 29.97 5.77
C LYS A 227 -13.28 28.93 6.19
N LEU A 228 -13.58 28.10 7.19
CA LEU A 228 -12.72 26.98 7.58
C LEU A 228 -12.91 25.79 6.63
N HIS A 229 -11.79 25.24 6.17
CA HIS A 229 -11.70 24.08 5.27
C HIS A 229 -10.83 23.02 5.92
N LEU A 230 -11.22 21.75 5.82
CA LEU A 230 -10.40 20.62 6.24
C LEU A 230 -10.14 19.73 5.03
N HIS A 231 -8.90 19.37 4.77
CA HIS A 231 -8.53 18.53 3.64
C HIS A 231 -7.75 17.29 4.07
N ASN A 232 -8.03 16.15 3.43
CA ASN A 232 -7.23 14.93 3.51
C ASN A 232 -6.91 14.43 2.09
N LYS A 233 -5.62 14.22 1.81
CA LYS A 233 -5.15 13.80 0.47
C LYS A 233 -5.73 14.63 -0.70
N GLY A 234 -5.89 15.94 -0.48
CA GLY A 234 -6.44 16.88 -1.47
C GLY A 234 -7.97 16.91 -1.58
N ASN A 235 -8.69 16.01 -0.91
CA ASN A 235 -10.14 16.02 -0.85
C ASN A 235 -10.61 16.81 0.38
N GLU A 236 -11.62 17.66 0.20
CA GLU A 236 -12.22 18.38 1.31
C GLU A 236 -13.11 17.44 2.15
N VAL A 237 -13.02 17.58 3.47
CA VAL A 237 -13.72 16.76 4.47
C VAL A 237 -14.69 17.68 5.22
N PRO A 238 -15.97 17.28 5.38
CA PRO A 238 -16.95 18.09 6.10
C PRO A 238 -16.54 18.26 7.56
N ILE A 239 -16.72 19.47 8.08
CA ILE A 239 -16.59 19.75 9.51
C ILE A 239 -17.93 20.16 10.12
N TYR A 240 -18.11 19.87 11.40
CA TYR A 240 -19.21 20.39 12.19
C TYR A 240 -18.64 21.32 13.26
N ILE A 241 -19.18 22.54 13.37
CA ILE A 241 -18.73 23.49 14.39
C ILE A 241 -19.79 23.56 15.49
N LYS A 242 -19.47 23.04 16.68
CA LYS A 242 -20.34 23.05 17.85
C LYS A 242 -20.15 24.34 18.64
N HIS A 243 -21.20 24.74 19.36
CA HIS A 243 -21.24 25.89 20.28
C HIS A 243 -21.14 27.28 19.64
N VAL A 244 -21.15 27.37 18.31
CA VAL A 244 -21.25 28.65 17.59
C VAL A 244 -22.61 29.29 17.86
N GLN A 245 -22.65 30.24 18.78
CA GLN A 245 -23.88 30.97 19.19
C GLN A 245 -24.05 32.30 18.45
N SER A 246 -23.01 32.79 17.78
CA SER A 246 -23.00 34.03 17.00
C SER A 246 -22.32 33.81 15.64
N THR A 247 -22.06 34.86 14.88
CA THR A 247 -21.27 34.77 13.64
C THR A 247 -19.76 34.62 13.87
N SER A 248 -19.30 34.58 15.12
CA SER A 248 -17.89 34.54 15.50
C SER A 248 -17.55 33.34 16.38
N LEU A 249 -16.36 32.77 16.20
CA LEU A 249 -15.83 31.69 17.02
C LEU A 249 -15.42 32.19 18.41
N SER A 250 -15.79 31.44 19.43
CA SER A 250 -15.26 31.55 20.79
C SER A 250 -14.17 30.49 21.03
N PRO A 251 -13.25 30.68 22.00
CA PRO A 251 -12.28 29.65 22.36
C PRO A 251 -12.89 28.31 22.84
N LEU A 252 -14.16 28.32 23.26
CA LEU A 252 -14.90 27.12 23.68
C LEU A 252 -15.59 26.40 22.52
N ASP A 253 -15.61 27.00 21.32
CA ASP A 253 -16.20 26.37 20.16
C ASP A 253 -15.32 25.21 19.70
N GLU A 254 -15.96 24.21 19.11
CA GLU A 254 -15.29 22.96 18.76
C GLU A 254 -15.52 22.63 17.30
N ILE A 255 -14.46 22.21 16.62
CA ILE A 255 -14.48 21.66 15.28
C ILE A 255 -14.45 20.13 15.40
N TRP A 256 -15.48 19.50 14.83
CA TRP A 256 -15.62 18.05 14.78
C TRP A 256 -15.53 17.57 13.35
N PHE A 257 -14.83 16.46 13.13
CA PHE A 257 -14.74 15.81 11.83
C PHE A 257 -14.50 14.31 12.00
N TYR A 258 -14.88 13.52 11.00
CA TYR A 258 -14.54 12.11 10.98
C TYR A 258 -13.13 11.93 10.40
N GLY A 259 -12.20 11.49 11.24
CA GLY A 259 -10.84 11.11 10.86
C GLY A 259 -10.79 9.63 10.48
N GLN A 260 -10.01 9.31 9.46
CA GLN A 260 -9.76 7.96 9.00
C GLN A 260 -8.29 7.59 9.24
N ARG A 261 -8.03 6.37 9.70
CA ARG A 261 -6.68 5.79 9.66
C ARG A 261 -6.14 5.81 8.22
N LEU A 262 -4.82 5.81 8.07
CA LEU A 262 -4.21 5.73 6.74
C LEU A 262 -4.22 4.27 6.23
N PRO A 263 -4.92 3.93 5.13
CA PRO A 263 -4.76 2.62 4.51
C PRO A 263 -3.51 2.57 3.65
N GLY A 264 -2.98 1.35 3.46
CA GLY A 264 -2.02 1.07 2.40
C GLY A 264 -2.70 0.97 1.04
N ASP A 265 -1.91 0.97 -0.03
CA ASP A 265 -2.43 0.88 -1.40
C ASP A 265 -3.04 -0.49 -1.69
N SER A 266 -2.47 -1.54 -1.09
CA SER A 266 -2.93 -2.93 -1.23
C SER A 266 -2.93 -3.72 0.09
N SER A 267 -2.63 -3.03 1.21
CA SER A 267 -2.49 -3.60 2.54
C SER A 267 -3.37 -2.85 3.55
N TRP A 268 -3.61 -3.47 4.70
CA TRP A 268 -4.43 -2.84 5.74
C TRP A 268 -3.79 -1.54 6.25
N PHE A 269 -2.52 -1.61 6.65
CA PHE A 269 -1.70 -0.44 7.00
C PHE A 269 -0.89 0.07 5.82
N ASN A 270 -0.59 1.36 5.83
CA ASN A 270 0.38 1.91 4.90
C ASN A 270 1.79 1.51 5.34
N GLU A 271 2.58 0.99 4.40
CA GLU A 271 3.86 0.31 4.66
C GLU A 271 4.95 1.25 5.21
N GLU A 272 4.76 2.56 5.03
CA GLU A 272 5.73 3.60 5.37
C GLU A 272 5.34 4.39 6.63
N THR A 273 4.04 4.56 6.90
CA THR A 273 3.54 5.26 8.09
C THR A 273 2.08 4.91 8.38
N GLU A 274 1.73 4.75 9.65
CA GLU A 274 0.33 4.61 10.07
C GLU A 274 -0.38 5.97 10.27
N THR A 275 0.37 7.08 10.14
CA THR A 275 -0.12 8.43 10.45
C THR A 275 -0.82 9.04 9.24
N ASN A 276 -2.13 9.29 9.33
CA ASN A 276 -2.87 10.06 8.36
C ASN A 276 -2.78 11.56 8.68
N VAL A 277 -2.74 12.39 7.63
CA VAL A 277 -2.52 13.83 7.74
C VAL A 277 -3.71 14.60 7.18
N TYR A 278 -4.25 15.48 8.01
CA TYR A 278 -5.30 16.42 7.63
C TYR A 278 -4.76 17.85 7.71
N PHE A 279 -5.27 18.72 6.85
CA PHE A 279 -4.89 20.14 6.85
C PHE A 279 -6.13 21.00 7.07
N LEU A 280 -6.15 21.73 8.17
CA LEU A 280 -7.14 22.77 8.44
C LEU A 280 -6.60 24.12 7.93
N SER A 281 -7.38 24.84 7.14
CA SER A 281 -7.05 26.18 6.66
C SER A 281 -8.27 27.10 6.72
N GLN A 282 -8.03 28.41 6.62
CA GLN A 282 -9.08 29.40 6.48
C GLN A 282 -8.92 30.12 5.14
N ASN A 283 -9.93 29.99 4.27
CA ASN A 283 -9.85 30.43 2.88
C ASN A 283 -10.83 31.58 2.59
N THR A 284 -10.98 31.98 1.31
CA THR A 284 -11.96 33.01 0.91
C THR A 284 -13.35 32.44 0.60
N THR A 285 -13.45 31.15 0.29
CA THR A 285 -14.70 30.43 0.01
C THR A 285 -15.24 29.74 1.25
N ASP A 286 -16.53 29.42 1.23
CA ASP A 286 -17.13 28.62 2.29
C ASP A 286 -16.64 27.18 2.19
N GLY A 287 -16.28 26.59 3.33
CA GLY A 287 -15.85 25.20 3.39
C GLY A 287 -17.01 24.24 3.59
N LEU A 288 -16.73 22.96 3.38
CA LEU A 288 -17.68 21.87 3.47
C LEU A 288 -18.16 21.65 4.91
N ARG A 289 -19.47 21.45 5.08
CA ARG A 289 -20.12 21.22 6.38
C ARG A 289 -21.02 20.00 6.30
N TYR A 290 -21.21 19.34 7.44
CA TYR A 290 -22.27 18.34 7.56
C TYR A 290 -23.64 19.01 7.35
N SER A 291 -24.42 18.52 6.38
CA SER A 291 -25.83 18.89 6.27
C SER A 291 -26.63 18.24 7.40
N LEU A 292 -27.74 18.89 7.80
CA LEU A 292 -28.63 18.33 8.81
C LEU A 292 -29.69 17.46 8.15
N HIS A 293 -29.88 16.25 8.69
CA HIS A 293 -30.90 15.32 8.23
C HIS A 293 -31.86 14.97 9.37
N ASN A 294 -33.13 15.35 9.22
CA ASN A 294 -34.14 15.10 10.24
C ASN A 294 -34.70 13.67 10.14
N THR A 295 -34.50 12.90 11.20
CA THR A 295 -34.98 11.52 11.36
C THR A 295 -36.22 11.46 12.26
N ILE A 296 -36.77 10.26 12.44
CA ILE A 296 -37.89 10.00 13.36
C ILE A 296 -37.38 9.21 14.57
N GLY A 297 -37.37 9.84 15.74
CA GLY A 297 -37.08 9.20 17.02
C GLY A 297 -38.29 8.46 17.60
N THR A 298 -38.40 7.16 17.33
CA THR A 298 -39.39 6.27 17.99
C THR A 298 -38.65 5.22 18.81
N ILE A 299 -39.27 4.72 19.90
CA ILE A 299 -38.66 3.72 20.81
C ILE A 299 -39.47 2.42 20.86
N ASP A 300 -40.65 2.40 20.25
CA ASP A 300 -41.47 1.19 20.20
C ASP A 300 -40.96 0.28 19.07
N ASN A 301 -40.75 -1.01 19.39
CA ASN A 301 -40.36 -2.09 18.46
C ASN A 301 -39.07 -1.84 17.65
N PRO A 302 -37.84 -2.04 18.20
CA PRO A 302 -36.63 -2.02 17.39
C PRO A 302 -36.68 -3.12 16.33
N SER A 303 -36.43 -2.75 15.08
CA SER A 303 -36.50 -3.68 13.93
C SER A 303 -35.24 -4.53 13.79
N ALA A 304 -34.12 -4.13 14.41
CA ALA A 304 -32.86 -4.87 14.42
C ALA A 304 -32.30 -5.01 15.84
N SER A 305 -32.00 -6.24 16.26
CA SER A 305 -31.37 -6.55 17.55
C SER A 305 -29.85 -6.42 17.52
N GLY A 306 -29.26 -6.27 16.34
CA GLY A 306 -27.83 -6.14 16.11
C GLY A 306 -27.49 -5.96 14.63
N PHE A 307 -26.21 -6.01 14.31
CA PHE A 307 -25.67 -5.91 12.97
C PHE A 307 -24.46 -6.84 12.82
N ILE A 308 -24.05 -7.13 11.58
CA ILE A 308 -22.80 -7.87 11.36
C ILE A 308 -21.64 -6.88 11.41
N GLN A 309 -20.79 -7.03 12.43
CA GLN A 309 -19.55 -6.28 12.56
C GLN A 309 -18.43 -7.06 11.91
N LYS A 310 -17.65 -6.39 11.07
CA LYS A 310 -16.35 -6.86 10.60
C LYS A 310 -15.24 -6.20 11.41
N ILE A 311 -14.33 -6.98 11.98
CA ILE A 311 -13.13 -6.48 12.68
C ILE A 311 -11.87 -7.12 12.10
N HIS A 312 -10.83 -6.31 11.92
CA HIS A 312 -9.53 -6.72 11.41
C HIS A 312 -8.47 -6.49 12.48
N PHE A 313 -7.69 -7.53 12.78
CA PHE A 313 -6.59 -7.50 13.74
C PHE A 313 -5.27 -7.78 13.01
N GLU A 314 -4.33 -6.87 13.15
CA GLU A 314 -2.99 -6.93 12.55
C GLU A 314 -2.05 -6.03 13.36
N LEU A 315 -0.76 -6.38 13.43
CA LEU A 315 0.28 -5.48 13.94
C LEU A 315 1.52 -5.62 13.04
N ASP A 316 2.17 -4.51 12.69
CA ASP A 316 3.39 -4.54 11.87
C ASP A 316 4.64 -4.72 12.76
N LYS A 317 5.00 -5.97 13.08
CA LYS A 317 6.10 -6.28 14.01
C LYS A 317 7.38 -6.79 13.35
N GLU A 318 7.24 -7.60 12.31
CA GLU A 318 8.35 -8.30 11.67
C GLU A 318 8.38 -7.97 10.18
N TYR A 319 9.34 -7.15 9.74
CA TYR A 319 9.53 -6.90 8.32
C TYR A 319 10.30 -8.04 7.66
N ASN A 320 9.75 -8.56 6.56
CA ASN A 320 10.41 -9.53 5.71
C ASN A 320 10.78 -8.86 4.38
N HIS A 321 12.01 -9.08 3.92
CA HIS A 321 12.57 -8.42 2.73
C HIS A 321 12.43 -9.24 1.43
N GLY A 322 11.62 -10.29 1.43
CA GLY A 322 11.47 -11.22 0.30
C GLY A 322 11.59 -12.69 0.67
N ASP A 323 11.52 -13.57 -0.31
CA ASP A 323 11.63 -15.01 -0.12
C ASP A 323 13.05 -15.54 -0.31
N THR A 324 13.92 -14.78 -0.98
CA THR A 324 15.31 -15.18 -1.25
C THR A 324 16.31 -14.08 -0.91
N ASP A 325 17.55 -14.47 -0.61
CA ASP A 325 18.64 -13.53 -0.33
C ASP A 325 18.98 -12.62 -1.52
N LEU A 326 18.70 -13.06 -2.75
CA LEU A 326 18.93 -12.26 -3.96
C LEU A 326 17.97 -11.08 -4.05
N GLU A 327 16.78 -11.22 -3.50
CA GLU A 327 15.74 -10.20 -3.54
C GLU A 327 16.03 -9.02 -2.60
N LEU A 328 16.88 -9.21 -1.59
CA LEU A 328 17.38 -8.13 -0.71
C LEU A 328 18.04 -6.96 -1.45
N TYR A 329 18.46 -7.19 -2.69
CA TYR A 329 19.14 -6.20 -3.53
C TYR A 329 18.21 -5.55 -4.57
N ILE A 330 16.93 -5.91 -4.57
CA ILE A 330 15.91 -5.37 -5.47
C ILE A 330 15.22 -4.21 -4.75
N THR A 331 15.04 -3.08 -5.44
CA THR A 331 14.35 -1.90 -4.88
C THR A 331 12.86 -1.92 -5.11
N ASP A 332 12.40 -2.68 -6.10
CA ASP A 332 10.98 -2.93 -6.34
C ASP A 332 10.51 -4.01 -5.36
N ARG A 333 9.24 -3.95 -4.97
CA ARG A 333 8.64 -4.95 -4.08
C ARG A 333 8.74 -6.34 -4.67
N VAL A 334 9.20 -7.29 -3.85
CA VAL A 334 9.38 -8.70 -4.22
C VAL A 334 8.32 -9.61 -3.56
N PRO A 335 8.13 -10.86 -4.05
CA PRO A 335 7.24 -11.82 -3.40
C PRO A 335 7.60 -12.03 -1.92
N GLY A 336 6.59 -12.03 -1.06
CA GLY A 336 6.75 -12.22 0.38
C GLY A 336 7.33 -11.00 1.12
N GLU A 337 7.68 -9.91 0.45
CA GLU A 337 8.10 -8.67 1.11
C GLU A 337 6.92 -7.95 1.76
N GLY A 338 7.10 -7.57 3.02
CA GLY A 338 6.12 -6.85 3.81
C GLY A 338 6.27 -7.07 5.31
N TRP A 339 5.43 -6.38 6.07
CA TRP A 339 5.27 -6.58 7.50
C TRP A 339 4.44 -7.83 7.80
N TYR A 340 4.69 -8.43 8.96
CA TYR A 340 3.95 -9.56 9.52
C TYR A 340 3.74 -9.34 11.02
N TRP A 341 2.63 -9.85 11.54
CA TRP A 341 2.30 -9.76 12.95
C TRP A 341 3.21 -10.63 13.81
N ARG A 342 3.38 -11.88 13.44
CA ARG A 342 4.17 -12.79 14.27
C ARG A 342 4.71 -13.98 13.50
N ARG A 343 5.92 -14.37 13.87
CA ARG A 343 6.61 -15.55 13.35
C ARG A 343 6.49 -16.74 14.28
N PHE A 344 6.30 -17.92 13.69
CA PHE A 344 6.21 -19.18 14.39
C PHE A 344 7.13 -20.22 13.76
N GLY A 345 7.64 -21.14 14.60
CA GLY A 345 8.20 -22.42 14.20
C GLY A 345 7.45 -23.55 14.90
N PRO A 346 7.96 -24.79 14.92
CA PRO A 346 7.29 -25.91 15.59
C PRO A 346 6.97 -25.61 17.06
N GLY A 347 5.73 -25.89 17.48
CA GLY A 347 5.26 -25.62 18.84
C GLY A 347 3.79 -25.20 18.91
N ASN A 348 3.39 -24.76 20.12
CA ASN A 348 2.04 -24.33 20.43
C ASN A 348 2.04 -22.86 20.86
N PHE A 349 1.17 -22.05 20.25
CA PHE A 349 1.10 -20.62 20.47
C PHE A 349 -0.34 -20.15 20.65
N ILE A 350 -0.49 -19.01 21.32
CA ILE A 350 -1.76 -18.35 21.54
C ILE A 350 -1.64 -16.91 21.05
N GLN A 351 -2.65 -16.49 20.28
CA GLN A 351 -2.87 -15.11 19.87
C GLN A 351 -4.22 -14.63 20.40
N ASN A 352 -4.22 -13.60 21.25
CA ASN A 352 -5.44 -13.03 21.82
C ASN A 352 -6.04 -11.96 20.90
N PHE A 353 -7.36 -11.84 20.91
CA PHE A 353 -8.12 -10.78 20.25
C PHE A 353 -9.48 -10.57 20.95
N GLU A 354 -10.15 -9.46 20.68
CA GLU A 354 -11.36 -9.04 21.41
C GLU A 354 -12.56 -8.87 20.46
N LEU A 355 -13.69 -9.50 20.78
CA LEU A 355 -14.96 -9.36 20.06
C LEU A 355 -15.98 -8.65 20.96
N PRO A 356 -15.99 -7.30 21.00
CA PRO A 356 -16.87 -6.55 21.88
C PRO A 356 -18.32 -6.64 21.44
N GLU A 357 -19.22 -6.85 22.40
CA GLU A 357 -20.67 -6.87 22.19
C GLU A 357 -21.14 -7.97 21.22
N LEU A 358 -20.42 -9.10 21.18
CA LEU A 358 -20.86 -10.31 20.49
C LEU A 358 -22.24 -10.73 21.01
N ILE A 359 -23.20 -10.88 20.11
CA ILE A 359 -24.49 -11.51 20.40
C ILE A 359 -24.26 -13.02 20.37
N GLU A 360 -24.39 -13.67 21.53
CA GLU A 360 -24.27 -15.12 21.66
C GLU A 360 -25.55 -15.83 21.19
N THR A 361 -25.99 -15.56 19.96
CA THR A 361 -26.94 -16.41 19.23
C THR A 361 -26.10 -17.47 18.54
N GLY A 362 -26.51 -18.74 18.55
CA GLY A 362 -25.71 -19.85 18.00
C GLY A 362 -25.41 -19.78 16.49
N ASP A 363 -25.63 -18.64 15.85
CA ASP A 363 -25.30 -18.34 14.46
C ASP A 363 -23.79 -18.42 14.22
N ASN A 364 -23.41 -18.70 12.98
CA ASN A 364 -22.00 -18.77 12.63
C ASN A 364 -21.40 -17.35 12.49
N CYS A 365 -20.16 -17.19 12.96
CA CYS A 365 -19.30 -16.07 12.63
C CYS A 365 -18.36 -16.50 11.50
N THR A 366 -18.03 -15.57 10.59
CA THR A 366 -17.03 -15.83 9.55
C THR A 366 -15.65 -15.45 10.08
N LEU A 367 -14.77 -16.42 10.22
CA LEU A 367 -13.37 -16.22 10.61
C LEU A 367 -12.47 -16.34 9.39
N ARG A 368 -11.62 -15.35 9.16
CA ARG A 368 -10.53 -15.41 8.20
C ARG A 368 -9.20 -15.26 8.92
N VAL A 369 -8.25 -16.14 8.65
CA VAL A 369 -6.88 -16.02 9.17
C VAL A 369 -5.89 -16.19 8.03
N TYR A 370 -4.94 -15.25 7.93
CA TYR A 370 -3.91 -15.27 6.89
C TYR A 370 -2.54 -15.61 7.50
N PHE A 371 -1.97 -16.74 7.08
CA PHE A 371 -0.58 -17.11 7.28
C PHE A 371 0.21 -17.16 5.97
N ARG A 372 1.53 -16.95 6.05
CA ARG A 372 2.47 -17.23 4.96
C ARG A 372 3.50 -18.28 5.40
N GLY A 373 3.72 -19.30 4.57
CA GLY A 373 4.86 -20.20 4.73
C GLY A 373 6.18 -19.50 4.43
N LYS A 374 7.23 -19.80 5.19
CA LYS A 374 8.58 -19.20 4.99
C LYS A 374 9.69 -20.22 4.81
N THR A 375 9.35 -21.49 4.70
CA THR A 375 10.31 -22.58 4.47
C THR A 375 10.07 -23.16 3.09
N ALA A 376 10.96 -22.88 2.13
CA ALA A 376 11.06 -23.61 0.87
C ALA A 376 11.93 -24.85 1.05
N ASN A 377 11.44 -26.03 0.64
CA ASN A 377 12.17 -27.29 0.81
C ASN A 377 11.78 -28.33 -0.24
N SER A 378 12.63 -29.33 -0.50
CA SER A 378 12.27 -30.44 -1.39
C SER A 378 11.27 -31.42 -0.78
N ILE A 379 11.17 -31.50 0.55
CA ILE A 379 10.16 -32.31 1.25
C ILE A 379 8.80 -31.61 1.11
N LYS A 380 7.74 -32.39 0.82
CA LYS A 380 6.39 -31.91 0.52
C LYS A 380 5.32 -32.87 1.06
N PRO A 381 4.27 -32.38 1.76
CA PRO A 381 4.14 -31.02 2.30
C PRO A 381 5.23 -30.72 3.35
N ASN A 382 5.57 -29.44 3.53
CA ASN A 382 6.59 -29.02 4.51
C ASN A 382 6.10 -27.97 5.51
N HIS A 383 4.79 -27.80 5.60
CA HIS A 383 4.15 -27.08 6.69
C HIS A 383 2.92 -27.85 7.14
N HIS A 384 2.71 -27.96 8.45
CA HIS A 384 1.52 -28.54 9.08
C HIS A 384 1.00 -27.56 10.13
N LEU A 385 -0.21 -27.07 9.92
CA LEU A 385 -0.84 -26.05 10.74
C LEU A 385 -2.18 -26.53 11.29
N VAL A 386 -2.30 -26.58 12.61
CA VAL A 386 -3.55 -26.85 13.33
C VAL A 386 -4.00 -25.58 14.04
N LEU A 387 -5.25 -25.18 13.84
CA LEU A 387 -5.82 -23.94 14.37
C LEU A 387 -7.06 -24.18 15.23
N LYS A 388 -7.12 -23.45 16.35
CA LYS A 388 -8.16 -23.60 17.37
C LYS A 388 -8.73 -22.23 17.77
N ILE A 389 -10.04 -22.11 17.94
CA ILE A 389 -10.69 -20.96 18.59
C ILE A 389 -11.13 -21.39 19.98
N ASN A 390 -10.63 -20.69 21.01
CA ASN A 390 -10.95 -20.97 22.41
C ASN A 390 -10.84 -22.46 22.81
N GLY A 391 -9.90 -23.19 22.17
CA GLY A 391 -9.67 -24.62 22.37
C GLY A 391 -10.40 -25.56 21.41
N TYR A 392 -11.38 -25.08 20.63
CA TYR A 392 -12.07 -25.86 19.60
C TYR A 392 -11.33 -25.79 18.27
N GLU A 393 -10.96 -26.94 17.71
CA GLU A 393 -10.25 -27.04 16.43
C GLU A 393 -11.17 -26.75 15.24
N PHE A 394 -10.73 -25.88 14.34
CA PHE A 394 -11.46 -25.55 13.10
C PHE A 394 -10.67 -25.80 11.82
N ALA A 395 -9.35 -26.02 11.93
CA ALA A 395 -8.51 -26.35 10.80
C ALA A 395 -7.34 -27.23 11.21
N ASP A 396 -7.04 -28.18 10.34
CA ASP A 396 -5.83 -28.99 10.26
C ASP A 396 -5.44 -28.94 8.77
N THR A 397 -4.27 -28.37 8.45
CA THR A 397 -3.90 -28.06 7.07
C THR A 397 -2.42 -28.29 6.82
N LEU A 398 -2.15 -29.02 5.74
CA LEU A 398 -0.81 -29.23 5.18
C LEU A 398 -0.63 -28.36 3.95
N PHE A 399 0.52 -27.68 3.84
CA PHE A 399 0.85 -26.89 2.67
C PHE A 399 2.35 -26.85 2.40
N SER A 400 2.78 -26.10 1.39
CA SER A 400 4.15 -26.17 0.87
C SER A 400 4.76 -24.83 0.52
N ASP A 401 6.08 -24.72 0.73
CA ASP A 401 6.93 -23.59 0.32
C ASP A 401 6.44 -22.23 0.85
N ASN A 402 6.81 -21.16 0.14
CA ASN A 402 6.46 -19.79 0.45
C ASN A 402 5.05 -19.44 -0.03
N ALA A 403 4.06 -20.25 0.36
CA ALA A 403 2.67 -20.06 -0.01
C ALA A 403 1.92 -19.16 0.98
N ASP A 404 1.05 -18.32 0.44
CA ASP A 404 0.03 -17.60 1.21
C ASP A 404 -1.18 -18.49 1.45
N ILE A 405 -1.63 -18.54 2.70
CA ILE A 405 -2.74 -19.36 3.16
C ILE A 405 -3.73 -18.46 3.87
N VAL A 406 -4.86 -18.21 3.21
CA VAL A 406 -6.03 -17.56 3.81
C VAL A 406 -7.08 -18.62 4.09
N LEU A 407 -7.30 -18.92 5.36
CA LEU A 407 -8.32 -19.86 5.80
C LEU A 407 -9.58 -19.09 6.18
N GLU A 408 -10.66 -19.28 5.42
CA GLU A 408 -11.99 -18.77 5.72
C GLU A 408 -12.90 -19.89 6.18
N ARG A 409 -13.52 -19.74 7.36
CA ARG A 409 -14.44 -20.73 7.94
C ARG A 409 -15.61 -20.08 8.63
N ASP A 410 -16.78 -20.70 8.47
CA ASP A 410 -17.94 -20.45 9.31
C ASP A 410 -17.73 -21.19 10.64
N ILE A 411 -17.55 -20.43 11.72
CA ILE A 411 -17.31 -20.94 13.06
C ILE A 411 -18.57 -20.72 13.89
N PRO A 412 -19.08 -21.73 14.62
CA PRO A 412 -20.23 -21.53 15.50
C PRO A 412 -19.97 -20.38 16.48
N GLY A 413 -20.89 -19.43 16.57
CA GLY A 413 -20.76 -18.27 17.47
C GLY A 413 -20.54 -18.66 18.93
N THR A 414 -21.05 -19.84 19.33
CA THR A 414 -20.83 -20.46 20.66
C THR A 414 -19.38 -20.84 20.96
N TRP A 415 -18.49 -20.86 19.96
CA TRP A 415 -17.06 -21.06 20.16
C TRP A 415 -16.37 -19.76 20.59
N PHE A 416 -16.96 -18.61 20.28
CA PHE A 416 -16.49 -17.30 20.72
C PHE A 416 -17.13 -16.89 22.05
N ARG A 417 -16.57 -15.84 22.64
CA ARG A 417 -17.06 -15.19 23.86
C ARG A 417 -17.21 -13.71 23.58
N ASN A 418 -18.18 -13.06 24.21
CA ASN A 418 -18.16 -11.59 24.28
C ASN A 418 -16.88 -11.12 25.00
N GLY A 419 -16.11 -10.24 24.35
CA GLY A 419 -14.80 -9.79 24.81
C GLY A 419 -13.69 -10.74 24.39
N SER A 420 -12.95 -11.29 25.36
CA SER A 420 -11.65 -11.89 25.09
C SER A 420 -11.73 -13.30 24.48
N ASN A 421 -11.01 -13.48 23.38
CA ASN A 421 -10.93 -14.73 22.61
C ASN A 421 -9.48 -15.08 22.28
N THR A 422 -9.23 -16.36 22.01
CA THR A 422 -7.90 -16.88 21.69
C THR A 422 -7.90 -17.68 20.39
N LEU A 423 -6.97 -17.35 19.49
CA LEU A 423 -6.54 -18.20 18.38
C LEU A 423 -5.36 -19.06 18.86
N GLY A 424 -5.58 -20.36 19.00
CA GLY A 424 -4.55 -21.36 19.19
C GLY A 424 -3.92 -21.73 17.85
N ILE A 425 -2.60 -21.71 17.80
CA ILE A 425 -1.79 -21.98 16.60
C ILE A 425 -0.81 -23.08 16.96
N GLU A 426 -0.90 -24.22 16.27
CA GLU A 426 -0.05 -25.39 16.52
C GLU A 426 0.65 -25.78 15.22
N LEU A 427 1.98 -25.87 15.30
CA LEU A 427 2.84 -26.44 14.27
C LEU A 427 3.44 -27.74 14.84
N PRO A 428 2.88 -28.92 14.51
CA PRO A 428 3.30 -30.18 15.12
C PRO A 428 4.77 -30.55 14.88
N GLY A 429 5.38 -30.04 13.80
CA GLY A 429 6.77 -30.33 13.44
C GLY A 429 6.98 -31.78 12.97
N ASP A 430 5.95 -32.37 12.35
CA ASP A 430 5.90 -33.76 11.88
C ASP A 430 6.09 -33.90 10.36
N THR A 431 6.51 -32.83 9.68
CA THR A 431 6.73 -32.81 8.22
C THR A 431 8.16 -33.19 7.81
N ASP A 432 8.97 -33.70 8.76
CA ASP A 432 10.39 -34.05 8.59
C ASP A 432 11.29 -32.93 8.03
N VAL A 433 10.79 -31.69 7.96
CA VAL A 433 11.54 -30.54 7.48
C VAL A 433 12.36 -29.90 8.61
N PRO A 434 13.65 -29.61 8.39
CA PRO A 434 14.40 -28.80 9.34
C PRO A 434 13.92 -27.34 9.27
N ASN A 435 13.61 -26.74 10.41
CA ASN A 435 13.23 -25.33 10.54
C ASN A 435 11.96 -24.94 9.76
N GLU A 436 10.85 -25.63 10.01
CA GLU A 436 9.52 -25.16 9.62
C GLU A 436 9.27 -23.75 10.17
N ARG A 437 8.74 -22.86 9.32
CA ARG A 437 8.43 -21.49 9.70
C ARG A 437 7.22 -20.98 8.95
N ILE A 438 6.31 -20.37 9.69
CA ILE A 438 5.17 -19.64 9.16
C ILE A 438 5.07 -18.27 9.84
N ASP A 439 4.56 -17.28 9.12
CA ASP A 439 4.34 -15.93 9.64
C ASP A 439 2.82 -15.62 9.58
N LEU A 440 2.19 -15.20 10.69
CA LEU A 440 0.82 -14.69 10.74
C LEU A 440 0.81 -13.25 10.25
N GLN A 441 -0.12 -12.97 9.34
CA GLN A 441 -0.41 -11.62 8.87
C GLN A 441 -1.51 -10.99 9.73
N TRP A 442 -2.74 -11.47 9.56
CA TRP A 442 -3.89 -10.87 10.23
C TRP A 442 -4.97 -11.91 10.56
N ILE A 443 -5.86 -11.50 11.46
CA ILE A 443 -7.08 -12.20 11.83
C ILE A 443 -8.24 -11.26 11.52
N GLU A 444 -9.26 -11.76 10.85
CA GLU A 444 -10.47 -11.00 10.55
C GLU A 444 -11.69 -11.80 10.98
N VAL A 445 -12.64 -11.15 11.65
CA VAL A 445 -13.86 -11.79 12.14
C VAL A 445 -15.07 -10.95 11.74
N GLU A 446 -16.03 -11.59 11.10
CA GLU A 446 -17.38 -11.07 10.91
C GLU A 446 -18.33 -11.76 11.89
N TYR A 447 -18.96 -11.00 12.78
CA TYR A 447 -19.77 -11.55 13.87
C TYR A 447 -21.02 -10.70 14.15
N PRO A 448 -22.10 -11.31 14.68
CA PRO A 448 -23.28 -10.57 15.10
C PRO A 448 -22.95 -9.74 16.34
N ARG A 449 -23.05 -8.42 16.21
CA ARG A 449 -22.74 -7.45 17.26
C ARG A 449 -24.00 -6.69 17.69
N ALA A 450 -24.18 -6.50 18.99
CA ALA A 450 -25.28 -5.69 19.52
C ALA A 450 -25.09 -4.20 19.19
N PHE A 451 -26.19 -3.45 19.11
CA PHE A 451 -26.17 -1.99 19.08
C PHE A 451 -25.88 -1.41 20.48
N ASN A 452 -24.78 -1.85 21.08
CA ASN A 452 -24.25 -1.31 22.31
C ASN A 452 -22.91 -0.61 22.03
N THR A 453 -22.71 0.53 22.67
CA THR A 453 -21.51 1.35 22.45
C THR A 453 -20.33 0.76 23.21
N ALA A 454 -19.13 1.03 22.70
CA ALA A 454 -17.88 0.80 23.40
C ALA A 454 -17.12 2.12 23.46
N LEU A 455 -16.62 2.51 24.64
CA LEU A 455 -15.95 3.80 24.83
C LEU A 455 -16.81 4.99 24.35
N ASN A 456 -18.09 4.99 24.69
CA ASN A 456 -19.07 6.05 24.36
C ASN A 456 -19.25 6.33 22.85
N ARG A 457 -18.89 5.38 21.99
CA ARG A 457 -19.06 5.48 20.54
C ARG A 457 -19.48 4.16 19.92
N LEU A 458 -20.08 4.24 18.74
CA LEU A 458 -20.38 3.09 17.90
C LEU A 458 -20.40 3.50 16.43
N GLN A 459 -19.60 2.81 15.62
CA GLN A 459 -19.77 2.79 14.17
C GLN A 459 -20.47 1.50 13.78
N PHE A 460 -21.46 1.57 12.89
CA PHE A 460 -22.10 0.38 12.35
C PHE A 460 -22.57 0.61 10.91
N GLU A 461 -22.64 -0.47 10.16
CA GLU A 461 -23.24 -0.52 8.83
C GLU A 461 -24.69 -0.99 8.94
N GLN A 462 -25.58 -0.41 8.13
CA GLN A 462 -26.97 -0.83 8.01
C GLN A 462 -27.04 -2.33 7.70
N PRO A 463 -27.77 -3.15 8.49
CA PRO A 463 -27.83 -4.59 8.26
C PRO A 463 -28.37 -4.94 6.86
N ALA A 464 -27.81 -5.97 6.21
CA ALA A 464 -28.27 -6.42 4.90
C ALA A 464 -29.77 -6.80 4.90
N ASN A 465 -30.47 -6.58 3.79
CA ASN A 465 -31.92 -6.81 3.60
C ASN A 465 -32.85 -5.91 4.42
N SER A 466 -32.30 -4.86 5.01
CA SER A 466 -33.02 -3.82 5.70
C SER A 466 -33.43 -2.72 4.71
N VAL A 467 -34.42 -2.99 3.84
CA VAL A 467 -34.92 -2.01 2.83
C VAL A 467 -36.35 -1.54 3.15
N ASP A 468 -36.82 -1.75 4.39
CA ASP A 468 -38.18 -1.40 4.79
C ASP A 468 -38.22 -0.07 5.57
N ASP A 469 -39.26 0.73 5.34
CA ASP A 469 -39.48 2.04 5.99
C ASP A 469 -39.71 1.93 7.52
N SER A 470 -39.71 0.70 8.04
CA SER A 470 -39.84 0.35 9.45
C SER A 470 -38.50 0.27 10.20
N LEU A 471 -37.35 0.48 9.55
CA LEU A 471 -36.05 0.31 10.20
C LEU A 471 -35.81 1.32 11.31
N GLN A 472 -35.68 0.78 12.51
CA GLN A 472 -35.47 1.52 13.72
C GLN A 472 -34.26 0.96 14.45
N TYR A 473 -33.28 1.83 14.64
CA TYR A 473 -32.07 1.53 15.39
C TYR A 473 -32.24 1.99 16.83
N GLN A 474 -31.76 1.18 17.77
CA GLN A 474 -31.65 1.54 19.18
C GLN A 474 -30.22 1.31 19.63
N ILE A 475 -29.47 2.39 19.77
CA ILE A 475 -28.09 2.34 20.23
C ILE A 475 -28.07 2.59 21.73
N THR A 476 -27.44 1.69 22.47
CA THR A 476 -27.43 1.66 23.94
C THR A 476 -26.01 1.83 24.50
N GLY A 477 -25.91 1.98 25.82
CA GLY A 477 -24.63 1.98 26.54
C GLY A 477 -23.92 3.32 26.65
N PHE A 478 -24.55 4.42 26.24
CA PHE A 478 -23.94 5.75 26.38
C PHE A 478 -23.90 6.18 27.85
N GLU A 479 -22.80 6.75 28.31
CA GLU A 479 -22.67 7.25 29.68
C GLU A 479 -23.30 8.66 29.85
N GLN A 480 -23.63 9.33 28.74
CA GLN A 480 -24.17 10.69 28.70
C GLN A 480 -25.34 10.82 27.72
N ASP A 481 -26.21 11.81 27.96
CA ASP A 481 -27.36 12.13 27.11
C ASP A 481 -27.03 13.09 25.95
N GLU A 482 -25.88 13.77 25.96
CA GLU A 482 -25.38 14.49 24.78
C GLU A 482 -24.85 13.49 23.74
N ILE A 483 -25.77 12.89 22.98
CA ILE A 483 -25.46 11.92 21.93
C ILE A 483 -25.56 12.62 20.56
N HIS A 484 -24.63 12.32 19.67
CA HIS A 484 -24.61 12.79 18.30
C HIS A 484 -24.51 11.61 17.34
N ILE A 485 -25.29 11.64 16.26
CA ILE A 485 -25.32 10.59 15.25
C ILE A 485 -25.04 11.22 13.89
N PHE A 486 -24.12 10.63 13.15
CA PHE A 486 -23.74 11.03 11.81
C PHE A 486 -23.96 9.87 10.84
N ASN A 487 -24.38 10.19 9.63
CA ASN A 487 -24.30 9.28 8.49
C ASN A 487 -23.00 9.59 7.75
N LEU A 488 -22.06 8.65 7.80
CA LEU A 488 -20.75 8.78 7.17
C LEU A 488 -20.81 8.60 5.65
N THR A 489 -21.79 7.85 5.15
CA THR A 489 -21.99 7.63 3.70
C THR A 489 -22.43 8.92 3.00
N THR A 490 -23.39 9.65 3.59
CA THR A 490 -23.94 10.88 3.01
C THR A 490 -23.37 12.16 3.61
N GLN A 491 -22.46 12.05 4.58
CA GLN A 491 -21.86 13.19 5.27
C GLN A 491 -22.91 14.11 5.93
N GLU A 492 -23.89 13.51 6.58
CA GLU A 492 -24.99 14.20 7.27
C GLU A 492 -24.89 14.04 8.79
N LYS A 493 -25.26 15.08 9.53
CA LYS A 493 -25.54 14.99 10.97
C LYS A 493 -27.03 14.78 11.16
N LEU A 494 -27.40 13.70 11.85
CA LEU A 494 -28.79 13.40 12.11
C LEU A 494 -29.37 14.34 13.18
N THR A 495 -30.66 14.61 13.08
CA THR A 495 -31.49 15.32 14.07
C THR A 495 -32.83 14.59 14.23
N GLY A 496 -33.67 14.98 15.19
CA GLY A 496 -35.01 14.40 15.36
C GLY A 496 -35.06 13.00 15.98
N TYR A 497 -33.91 12.42 16.34
CA TYR A 497 -33.81 11.17 17.10
C TYR A 497 -34.20 11.38 18.57
N ARG A 498 -34.56 10.28 19.25
CA ARG A 498 -34.98 10.29 20.65
C ARG A 498 -33.86 9.77 21.54
N ILE A 499 -33.53 10.51 22.60
CA ILE A 499 -32.58 10.11 23.63
C ILE A 499 -33.35 9.84 24.91
N GLU A 500 -33.03 8.75 25.60
CA GLU A 500 -33.62 8.42 26.89
C GLU A 500 -32.63 7.75 27.82
N GLN A 501 -32.90 7.90 29.12
CA GLN A 501 -32.25 7.09 30.14
C GLN A 501 -32.67 5.61 30.00
N ASN A 502 -31.69 4.72 30.07
CA ASN A 502 -31.83 3.27 30.02
C ASN A 502 -31.02 2.66 31.18
N GLY A 503 -31.65 2.53 32.34
CA GLY A 503 -30.96 2.17 33.58
C GLY A 503 -30.02 3.29 34.05
N ILE A 504 -28.72 2.97 34.21
CA ILE A 504 -27.67 3.95 34.55
C ILE A 504 -27.06 4.63 33.32
N ALA A 505 -27.37 4.13 32.12
CA ALA A 505 -26.85 4.62 30.85
C ALA A 505 -27.95 5.36 30.07
N PHE A 506 -27.63 5.76 28.86
CA PHE A 506 -28.54 6.36 27.90
C PHE A 506 -28.60 5.53 26.62
N ARG A 507 -29.69 5.72 25.89
CA ARG A 507 -29.89 5.15 24.55
C ARG A 507 -30.36 6.23 23.59
N ALA A 508 -29.99 6.09 22.33
CA ALA A 508 -30.53 6.88 21.22
C ALA A 508 -31.29 5.99 20.25
N ALA A 509 -32.44 6.46 19.79
CA ALA A 509 -33.28 5.73 18.84
C ALA A 509 -33.68 6.61 17.66
N PHE A 510 -33.57 6.06 16.45
CA PHE A 510 -33.87 6.76 15.21
C PHE A 510 -34.31 5.80 14.12
N ARG A 511 -35.02 6.35 13.12
CA ARG A 511 -35.34 5.67 11.86
C ARG A 511 -34.70 6.43 10.71
N ASP A 512 -34.10 5.69 9.79
CA ASP A 512 -33.53 6.22 8.57
C ASP A 512 -33.73 5.20 7.44
N THR A 513 -34.44 5.62 6.39
CA THR A 513 -34.97 4.76 5.33
C THR A 513 -34.21 5.05 4.05
N ARG A 514 -33.26 4.18 3.68
CA ARG A 514 -32.41 4.39 2.49
C ARG A 514 -32.20 3.11 1.70
N ALA A 515 -32.14 3.29 0.38
CA ALA A 515 -31.94 2.22 -0.59
C ALA A 515 -30.48 1.72 -0.62
N ASP A 516 -29.53 2.58 -0.28
CA ASP A 516 -28.10 2.26 -0.21
C ASP A 516 -27.70 1.92 1.22
N THR A 517 -26.72 1.01 1.36
CA THR A 517 -26.19 0.63 2.67
C THR A 517 -25.49 1.82 3.34
N ALA A 518 -26.07 2.31 4.43
CA ALA A 518 -25.53 3.45 5.17
C ALA A 518 -24.57 3.02 6.28
N VAL A 519 -23.53 3.82 6.52
CA VAL A 519 -22.64 3.70 7.69
C VAL A 519 -22.94 4.83 8.65
N TYR A 520 -23.29 4.48 9.88
CA TYR A 520 -23.58 5.43 10.95
C TYR A 520 -22.46 5.47 11.98
N PHE A 521 -22.28 6.64 12.60
CA PHE A 521 -21.42 6.82 13.76
C PHE A 521 -22.18 7.57 14.84
N ALA A 522 -22.37 6.94 15.99
CA ALA A 522 -22.96 7.55 17.17
C ALA A 522 -21.90 7.77 18.26
N VAL A 523 -21.91 8.93 18.90
CA VAL A 523 -20.84 9.37 19.81
C VAL A 523 -21.34 10.38 20.84
N THR A 524 -20.76 10.37 22.04
CA THR A 524 -20.91 11.45 23.04
C THR A 524 -19.62 12.27 23.14
N PRO A 525 -19.61 13.42 23.84
CA PRO A 525 -18.39 14.16 24.16
C PRO A 525 -17.23 13.29 24.69
N TYR A 526 -17.51 12.22 25.43
CA TYR A 526 -16.48 11.30 25.97
C TYR A 526 -15.98 10.25 24.96
N GLY A 527 -16.68 10.08 23.84
CA GLY A 527 -16.28 9.16 22.78
C GLY A 527 -15.46 9.81 21.66
N PHE A 528 -15.29 11.14 21.65
CA PHE A 528 -14.43 11.81 20.67
C PHE A 528 -12.96 11.46 20.88
N LEU A 529 -12.22 11.39 19.77
CA LEU A 529 -10.78 11.27 19.75
C LEU A 529 -10.14 12.67 19.73
N SER A 530 -8.92 12.77 20.23
CA SER A 530 -8.06 13.94 20.05
C SER A 530 -6.99 13.60 19.00
N PRO A 531 -6.61 14.54 18.13
CA PRO A 531 -5.51 14.29 17.20
C PRO A 531 -4.20 14.02 17.97
N ASP A 532 -3.32 13.23 17.36
CA ASP A 532 -2.02 12.91 17.94
C ASP A 532 -1.14 14.16 18.02
N THR A 533 -1.19 15.00 16.98
CA THR A 533 -0.50 16.29 16.94
C THR A 533 -1.33 17.34 16.20
N LEU A 534 -1.16 18.60 16.61
CA LEU A 534 -1.62 19.77 15.89
C LEU A 534 -0.48 20.77 15.82
N PHE A 535 -0.10 21.18 14.61
CA PHE A 535 0.92 22.22 14.45
C PHE A 535 0.68 23.08 13.23
N ARG A 536 1.02 24.36 13.38
CA ARG A 536 0.96 25.35 12.32
C ARG A 536 2.11 25.12 11.32
N ILE A 537 1.80 25.21 10.03
CA ILE A 537 2.77 25.18 8.93
C ILE A 537 2.60 26.44 8.10
N LYS A 538 3.73 27.02 7.66
CA LYS A 538 3.74 28.05 6.62
C LYS A 538 4.41 27.57 5.34
N SER A 539 3.95 28.01 4.16
CA SER A 539 4.56 27.64 2.86
C SER A 539 6.05 27.98 2.76
N ASN A 540 6.51 29.01 3.46
CA ASN A 540 7.92 29.38 3.52
C ASN A 540 8.77 28.43 4.38
N ASP A 541 8.14 27.50 5.10
CA ASP A 541 8.84 26.52 5.93
C ASP A 541 9.45 25.38 5.11
N LEU A 542 9.22 25.25 3.79
CA LEU A 542 9.75 24.14 2.97
C LEU A 542 11.28 23.99 3.01
N GLN A 543 12.02 25.06 3.34
CA GLN A 543 13.49 25.03 3.52
C GLN A 543 13.94 24.75 4.97
N SER A 544 13.00 24.65 5.90
CA SER A 544 13.28 24.38 7.31
C SER A 544 13.93 23.00 7.47
N THR A 545 15.04 22.95 8.20
CA THR A 545 15.72 21.70 8.55
C THR A 545 14.95 20.86 9.57
N GLN A 546 13.84 21.40 10.12
CA GLN A 546 12.92 20.69 11.01
C GLN A 546 11.83 19.93 10.26
N ASN A 547 11.73 20.09 8.93
CA ASN A 547 10.69 19.42 8.15
C ASN A 547 10.86 17.91 8.15
N THR A 548 9.74 17.21 8.27
CA THR A 548 9.61 15.77 8.05
C THR A 548 8.88 15.51 6.72
N ALA A 549 8.85 14.26 6.25
CA ALA A 549 8.08 13.94 5.05
C ALA A 549 6.57 14.09 5.34
N ASP A 550 5.92 15.09 4.74
CA ASP A 550 4.52 15.45 5.00
C ASP A 550 3.51 14.83 4.02
N LEU A 551 3.98 14.35 2.87
CA LEU A 551 3.20 13.64 1.86
C LEU A 551 4.04 12.50 1.25
N ILE A 552 3.44 11.32 1.17
CA ILE A 552 3.87 10.25 0.27
C ILE A 552 2.81 10.21 -0.83
N ILE A 553 3.21 10.52 -2.06
CA ILE A 553 2.35 10.50 -3.27
C ILE A 553 2.63 9.22 -4.04
#